data_AF-A0A7R8WU10-F1
#
_entry.id   AF-A0A7R8WU10-F1
#
_cell.length_a   1.000
_cell.length_b   1.000
_cell.length_c   1.000
_cell.angle_alpha   90.00
_cell.angle_beta   90.00
_cell.angle_gamma   90.00
#
_symmetry.space_group_name_H-M   'P 1'
#
loop_
_entity.id
_entity.type
_entity.pdbx_description
1 polymer ?
#
loop_
_entity_poly.entity_id
_entity_poly.type
_entity_poly.pdbx_seq_one_letter_code
_entity_poly.pdbx_strand_id
1 'polypeptide(L)'
;MVFRIRSMCRVLNVHPSGFYAWLKKPLSKRAKEDVRQSSLLKDAWEESGQVYGYRKLHADLRDAGHNLEASMSRRGNCHDNAVAESFFQLLKRERVKRRVYPTRDEARKDIFDYIEMFYNPIRKHTNNGLLSPTKFEDKFKKQGV
;
A
#
# COMPACT_ATOMS: atom_id res chain seq x y z
N MET A 1 -11.80 -1.38 -30.98
CA MET A 1 -10.76 -2.31 -31.44
C MET A 1 -10.78 -3.52 -30.51
N VAL A 2 -11.15 -4.72 -30.97
CA VAL A 2 -11.20 -5.92 -30.11
C VAL A 2 -10.01 -6.81 -30.45
N PHE A 3 -9.04 -6.92 -29.54
CA PHE A 3 -7.86 -7.76 -29.73
C PHE A 3 -8.14 -9.20 -29.27
N ARG A 4 -7.63 -10.19 -30.01
CA ARG A 4 -7.75 -11.61 -29.60
C ARG A 4 -6.91 -11.85 -28.35
N ILE A 5 -7.51 -12.50 -27.34
CA ILE A 5 -6.88 -12.80 -26.03
C ILE A 5 -5.51 -13.47 -26.20
N ARG A 6 -5.36 -14.43 -27.13
CA ARG A 6 -4.08 -15.10 -27.39
C ARG A 6 -2.97 -14.13 -27.86
N SER A 7 -3.32 -13.10 -28.62
CA SER A 7 -2.36 -12.08 -29.05
C SER A 7 -1.92 -11.22 -27.86
N MET A 8 -2.85 -10.83 -26.99
CA MET A 8 -2.54 -10.09 -25.77
C MET A 8 -1.68 -10.91 -24.80
N CYS A 9 -2.00 -12.19 -24.59
CA CYS A 9 -1.22 -13.11 -23.78
C CYS A 9 0.24 -13.23 -24.26
N ARG A 10 0.48 -13.24 -25.58
CA ARG A 10 1.83 -13.26 -26.16
C ARG A 10 2.59 -11.96 -25.88
N VAL A 11 1.93 -10.81 -26.04
CA VAL A 11 2.55 -9.49 -25.78
C VAL A 11 2.90 -9.31 -24.30
N LEU A 12 2.01 -9.76 -23.40
CA LEU A 12 2.18 -9.63 -21.95
C LEU A 12 3.02 -10.76 -21.33
N ASN A 13 3.52 -11.71 -22.14
CA ASN A 13 4.25 -12.89 -21.68
C ASN A 13 3.50 -13.72 -20.61
N VAL A 14 2.18 -13.89 -20.80
CA VAL A 14 1.32 -14.71 -19.93
C VAL A 14 0.82 -15.92 -20.69
N HIS A 15 0.86 -17.10 -20.10
CA HIS A 15 0.33 -18.30 -20.74
C HIS A 15 -1.21 -18.22 -20.88
N PRO A 16 -1.81 -18.50 -22.06
CA PRO A 16 -3.26 -18.38 -22.26
C PRO A 16 -4.09 -19.22 -21.29
N SER A 17 -3.64 -20.43 -20.92
CA SER A 17 -4.35 -21.24 -19.93
C SER A 17 -4.32 -20.61 -18.53
N GLY A 18 -3.24 -19.91 -18.17
CA GLY A 18 -3.14 -19.15 -16.93
C GLY A 18 -4.11 -17.97 -16.91
N PHE A 19 -4.22 -17.25 -18.04
CA PHE A 19 -5.21 -16.19 -18.21
C PHE A 19 -6.64 -16.69 -18.01
N TYR A 20 -7.04 -17.78 -18.67
CA TYR A 20 -8.40 -18.31 -18.53
C TYR A 20 -8.64 -18.97 -17.15
N ALA A 21 -7.60 -19.53 -16.52
CA ALA A 21 -7.70 -20.02 -15.14
C ALA A 21 -7.94 -18.86 -14.15
N TRP A 22 -7.20 -17.75 -14.32
CA TRP A 22 -7.41 -16.52 -13.57
C TRP A 22 -8.79 -15.91 -13.86
N LEU A 23 -9.23 -15.85 -15.12
CA LEU A 23 -10.55 -15.33 -15.48
C LEU A 23 -11.69 -16.09 -14.75
N LYS A 24 -11.54 -17.40 -14.56
CA LYS A 24 -12.50 -18.23 -13.80
C LYS A 24 -12.40 -18.03 -12.28
N LYS A 25 -11.21 -17.76 -11.76
CA LYS A 25 -10.93 -17.58 -10.32
C LYS A 25 -9.90 -16.44 -10.13
N PRO A 26 -10.36 -15.17 -10.18
CA PRO A 26 -9.44 -14.03 -10.25
C PRO A 26 -8.74 -13.73 -8.92
N LEU A 27 -9.35 -14.11 -7.81
CA LEU A 27 -8.78 -13.94 -6.47
C LEU A 27 -8.05 -15.22 -6.03
N SER A 28 -6.78 -15.07 -5.67
CA SER A 28 -5.99 -16.13 -5.04
C SER A 28 -6.58 -16.47 -3.66
N LYS A 29 -6.27 -17.67 -3.14
CA LYS A 29 -6.65 -18.03 -1.76
C LYS A 29 -6.16 -17.00 -0.74
N ARG A 30 -4.92 -16.53 -0.94
CA ARG A 30 -4.31 -15.49 -0.12
C ARG A 30 -5.07 -14.17 -0.19
N ALA A 31 -5.46 -13.71 -1.37
CA ALA A 31 -6.21 -12.45 -1.51
C ALA A 31 -7.57 -12.50 -0.79
N LYS A 32 -8.25 -13.66 -0.79
CA LYS A 32 -9.48 -13.85 -0.02
C LYS A 32 -9.22 -13.81 1.49
N GLU A 33 -8.13 -14.42 1.91
CA GLU A 33 -7.71 -14.43 3.32
C GLU A 33 -7.26 -13.04 3.78
N ASP A 34 -6.55 -12.27 2.95
CA ASP A 34 -6.15 -10.88 3.25
C ASP A 34 -7.37 -9.99 3.50
N VAL A 35 -8.44 -10.17 2.71
CA VAL A 35 -9.71 -9.45 2.93
C VAL A 35 -10.30 -9.83 4.29
N ARG A 36 -10.36 -11.13 4.61
CA ARG A 36 -10.86 -11.62 5.90
C ARG A 36 -10.03 -11.07 7.08
N GLN A 37 -8.71 -11.16 7.00
CA GLN A 37 -7.80 -10.70 8.05
C GLN A 37 -7.86 -9.19 8.22
N SER A 38 -8.00 -8.43 7.14
CA SER A 38 -8.15 -6.97 7.20
C SER A 38 -9.42 -6.56 7.93
N SER A 39 -10.55 -7.26 7.71
CA SER A 39 -11.78 -7.03 8.46
C SER A 39 -11.59 -7.32 9.96
N LEU A 40 -11.07 -8.49 10.32
CA LEU A 40 -10.82 -8.86 11.71
C LEU A 40 -9.88 -7.89 12.44
N LEU A 41 -8.81 -7.48 11.76
CA LEU A 41 -7.85 -6.50 12.31
C LEU A 41 -8.49 -5.14 12.51
N LYS A 42 -9.37 -4.72 11.61
CA LYS A 42 -10.08 -3.44 11.73
C LYS A 42 -11.05 -3.46 12.91
N ASP A 43 -11.85 -4.51 13.03
CA ASP A 43 -12.82 -4.68 14.10
C ASP A 43 -12.11 -4.70 15.47
N ALA A 44 -11.06 -5.53 15.60
CA ALA A 44 -10.25 -5.61 16.83
C ALA A 44 -9.56 -4.27 17.16
N TRP A 45 -9.11 -3.52 16.15
CA TRP A 45 -8.50 -2.21 16.35
C TRP A 45 -9.51 -1.16 16.82
N GLU A 46 -10.71 -1.15 16.25
CA GLU A 46 -11.81 -0.27 16.67
C GLU A 46 -12.28 -0.59 18.10
N GLU A 47 -12.47 -1.88 18.42
CA GLU A 47 -12.80 -2.35 19.78
C GLU A 47 -11.75 -1.97 20.82
N SER A 48 -10.47 -1.95 20.43
CA SER A 48 -9.37 -1.48 21.30
C SER A 48 -9.33 0.03 21.54
N GLY A 49 -10.29 0.79 20.98
CA GLY A 49 -10.28 2.25 20.99
C GLY A 49 -9.14 2.85 20.18
N GLN A 50 -8.67 2.11 19.16
CA GLN A 50 -7.56 2.50 18.29
C GLN A 50 -6.19 2.64 18.99
N VAL A 51 -6.06 2.03 20.18
CA VAL A 51 -4.85 2.10 21.01
C VAL A 51 -3.89 0.96 20.70
N TYR A 52 -4.41 -0.21 20.30
CA TYR A 52 -3.59 -1.41 20.18
C TYR A 52 -2.78 -1.40 18.88
N GLY A 53 -1.47 -1.65 19.03
CA GLY A 53 -0.58 -1.91 17.90
C GLY A 53 -0.65 -3.36 17.46
N TYR A 54 -0.03 -3.65 16.30
CA TYR A 54 -0.12 -4.96 15.63
C TYR A 54 0.20 -6.17 16.52
N ARG A 55 1.12 -6.04 17.49
CA ARG A 55 1.48 -7.14 18.41
C ARG A 55 0.34 -7.54 19.33
N LYS A 56 -0.38 -6.56 19.87
CA LYS A 56 -1.53 -6.81 20.76
C LYS A 56 -2.71 -7.36 19.95
N LEU A 57 -3.04 -6.69 18.84
CA LEU A 57 -4.08 -7.17 17.92
C LEU A 57 -3.83 -8.61 17.46
N HIS A 58 -2.57 -8.95 17.15
CA HIS A 58 -2.22 -10.32 16.79
C HIS A 58 -2.39 -11.29 17.96
N ALA A 59 -2.06 -10.90 19.19
CA ALA A 59 -2.27 -11.75 20.36
C ALA A 59 -3.76 -11.97 20.61
N ASP A 60 -4.56 -10.89 20.63
CA ASP A 60 -5.99 -10.96 20.87
C ASP A 60 -6.71 -11.81 19.81
N LEU A 61 -6.39 -11.60 18.53
CA LEU A 61 -6.96 -12.39 17.44
C LEU A 61 -6.53 -13.85 17.50
N ARG A 62 -5.31 -14.13 17.96
CA ARG A 62 -4.85 -15.51 18.18
C ARG A 62 -5.62 -16.17 19.33
N ASP A 63 -5.82 -15.44 20.43
CA ASP A 63 -6.57 -15.92 21.60
C ASP A 63 -8.05 -16.15 21.28
N ALA A 64 -8.62 -15.34 20.36
CA ALA A 64 -9.95 -15.52 19.79
C ALA A 64 -10.03 -16.70 18.78
N GLY A 65 -8.93 -17.41 18.53
CA GLY A 65 -8.89 -18.57 17.63
C GLY A 65 -8.67 -18.23 16.15
N HIS A 66 -8.35 -16.98 15.82
CA HIS A 66 -8.00 -16.59 14.46
C HIS A 66 -6.51 -16.81 14.18
N ASN A 67 -6.22 -17.64 13.18
CA ASN A 67 -4.85 -17.81 12.69
C ASN A 67 -4.54 -16.77 11.61
N LEU A 68 -3.91 -15.67 12.00
CA LEU A 68 -3.44 -14.64 11.07
C LEU A 68 -2.17 -15.09 10.36
N GLU A 69 -2.17 -14.95 9.04
CA GLU A 69 -1.00 -15.22 8.22
C GLU A 69 -0.28 -13.91 7.90
N ALA A 70 0.91 -13.71 8.46
CA ALA A 70 1.67 -12.48 8.23
C ALA A 70 2.12 -12.32 6.76
N SER A 71 1.78 -11.19 6.14
CA SER A 71 2.28 -10.79 4.81
C SER A 71 3.67 -10.16 4.93
N MET A 72 4.67 -10.95 5.34
CA MET A 72 6.05 -10.49 5.37
C MET A 72 6.79 -10.90 4.10
N SER A 73 7.56 -9.98 3.52
CA SER A 73 8.49 -10.30 2.44
C SER A 73 9.56 -11.29 2.93
N ARG A 74 10.21 -12.01 2.00
CA ARG A 74 11.34 -12.88 2.35
C ARG A 74 12.46 -12.06 3.00
N ARG A 75 13.19 -12.68 3.94
CA ARG A 75 14.40 -12.05 4.53
C ARG A 75 15.34 -11.58 3.41
N GLY A 76 15.77 -10.32 3.49
CA GLY A 76 16.61 -9.67 2.48
C GLY A 76 15.85 -8.94 1.37
N ASN A 77 14.51 -9.02 1.30
CA ASN A 77 13.71 -8.26 0.34
C ASN A 77 13.13 -6.98 0.98
N CYS A 78 13.98 -5.96 1.13
CA CYS A 78 13.58 -4.66 1.70
C CYS A 78 12.79 -3.79 0.73
N HIS A 79 12.80 -4.10 -0.57
CA HIS A 79 12.21 -3.25 -1.60
C HIS A 79 10.70 -3.01 -1.39
N ASP A 80 9.98 -4.02 -0.90
CA ASP A 80 8.54 -3.94 -0.63
C ASP A 80 8.19 -2.86 0.41
N ASN A 81 9.09 -2.57 1.37
CA ASN A 81 8.88 -1.56 2.40
C ASN A 81 9.70 -0.27 2.19
N ALA A 82 10.75 -0.32 1.36
CA ALA A 82 11.71 0.77 1.18
C ALA A 82 11.05 2.10 0.75
N VAL A 83 9.97 2.05 -0.04
CA VAL A 83 9.23 3.24 -0.48
C VAL A 83 8.55 3.93 0.70
N ALA A 84 7.87 3.17 1.56
CA ALA A 84 7.21 3.70 2.75
C ALA A 84 8.25 4.23 3.76
N GLU A 85 9.35 3.50 3.98
CA GLU A 85 10.44 3.96 4.85
C GLU A 85 11.04 5.29 4.40
N SER A 86 11.27 5.43 3.09
CA SER A 86 11.79 6.67 2.50
C SER A 86 10.81 7.83 2.72
N PHE A 87 9.51 7.61 2.52
CA PHE A 87 8.48 8.62 2.79
C PHE A 87 8.50 9.07 4.26
N PHE A 88 8.43 8.13 5.22
CA PHE A 88 8.38 8.47 6.64
C PHE A 88 9.67 9.13 7.13
N GLN A 89 10.82 8.76 6.56
CA GLN A 89 12.10 9.41 6.84
C GLN A 89 12.07 10.89 6.41
N LEU A 90 11.55 11.19 5.22
CA LEU A 90 11.39 12.56 4.71
C LEU A 90 10.39 13.37 5.53
N LEU A 91 9.19 12.83 5.77
CA LEU A 91 8.15 13.49 6.54
C LEU A 91 8.66 13.91 7.92
N LYS A 92 9.32 12.98 8.62
CA LYS A 92 9.89 13.25 9.94
C LYS A 92 10.99 14.30 9.86
N ARG A 93 11.90 14.18 8.89
CA ARG A 93 13.05 15.10 8.74
C ARG A 93 12.62 16.53 8.43
N GLU A 94 11.67 16.70 7.52
CA GLU A 94 11.36 17.98 6.91
C GLU A 94 10.21 18.72 7.60
N ARG A 95 9.25 17.99 8.18
CA ARG A 95 8.07 18.60 8.81
C ARG A 95 8.08 18.44 10.33
N VAL A 96 8.31 17.24 10.83
CA VAL A 96 8.05 16.92 12.24
C VAL A 96 9.23 17.25 13.15
N LYS A 97 10.48 17.02 12.73
CA LYS A 97 11.68 17.03 13.61
C LYS A 97 11.92 18.35 14.36
N ARG A 98 11.42 19.47 13.84
CA ARG A 98 11.61 20.81 14.44
C ARG A 98 10.29 21.49 14.79
N ARG A 99 9.19 20.73 14.89
CA ARG A 99 7.86 21.25 15.23
C ARG A 99 7.33 20.58 16.49
N VAL A 100 6.75 21.40 17.35
CA VAL A 100 5.94 20.94 18.48
C VAL A 100 4.50 21.30 18.13
N TYR A 101 3.62 20.30 18.12
CA TYR A 101 2.21 20.49 17.81
C TYR A 101 1.41 20.62 19.11
N PRO A 102 0.69 21.72 19.32
CA PRO A 102 -0.24 21.90 20.44
C PRO A 102 -1.32 20.81 20.52
N THR A 103 -1.86 20.39 19.36
CA THR A 103 -2.96 19.41 19.30
C THR A 103 -2.74 18.33 18.24
N ARG A 104 -3.43 17.19 18.39
CA ARG A 104 -3.43 16.12 17.38
C ARG A 104 -4.06 16.57 16.06
N ASP A 105 -5.05 17.46 16.10
CA ASP A 105 -5.73 17.94 14.90
C ASP A 105 -4.86 18.89 14.09
N GLU A 106 -4.07 19.76 14.74
CA GLU A 106 -3.08 20.58 14.05
C GLU A 106 -1.97 19.73 13.41
N ALA A 107 -1.49 18.70 14.12
CA ALA A 107 -0.53 17.75 13.56
C ALA A 107 -1.12 17.02 12.34
N ARG A 108 -2.38 16.57 12.43
CA ARG A 108 -3.09 15.90 11.33
C ARG A 108 -3.20 16.82 10.11
N LYS A 109 -3.62 18.07 10.32
CA LYS A 109 -3.75 19.07 9.25
C LYS A 109 -2.41 19.37 8.58
N ASP A 110 -1.35 19.60 9.35
CA ASP A 110 -0.02 19.89 8.80
C ASP A 110 0.56 18.71 8.00
N ILE A 111 0.35 17.48 8.48
CA ILE A 111 0.74 16.27 7.74
C ILE A 111 -0.07 16.13 6.46
N PHE A 112 -1.39 16.36 6.51
CA PHE A 112 -2.26 16.34 5.33
C PHE A 112 -1.81 17.37 4.30
N ASP A 113 -1.60 18.62 4.71
CA ASP A 113 -1.12 19.69 3.84
C ASP A 113 0.24 19.35 3.23
N TYR A 114 1.16 18.74 3.99
CA TYR A 114 2.43 18.28 3.44
C TYR A 114 2.26 17.21 2.36
N ILE A 115 1.37 16.23 2.57
CA ILE A 115 1.13 15.14 1.63
C ILE A 115 0.47 15.69 0.36
N GLU A 116 -0.66 16.38 0.52
CA GLU A 116 -1.53 16.78 -0.59
C GLU A 116 -1.05 18.01 -1.34
N MET A 117 -0.40 18.97 -0.66
CA MET A 117 0.01 20.22 -1.31
C MET A 117 1.48 20.21 -1.74
N PHE A 118 2.31 19.31 -1.20
CA PHE A 118 3.74 19.31 -1.49
C PHE A 118 4.27 17.95 -1.97
N TYR A 119 4.10 16.89 -1.18
CA TYR A 119 4.71 15.59 -1.47
C TYR A 119 4.16 14.97 -2.76
N ASN A 120 2.85 14.82 -2.89
CA ASN A 120 2.21 14.23 -4.06
C ASN A 120 2.32 15.11 -5.32
N PRO A 121 1.98 16.42 -5.29
CA PRO A 121 1.96 17.22 -6.52
C PRO A 121 3.31 17.81 -6.94
N ILE A 122 4.19 18.20 -5.98
CA ILE A 122 5.35 19.06 -6.26
C ILE A 122 6.69 18.32 -6.13
N ARG A 123 6.87 17.51 -5.08
CA ARG A 123 8.16 16.89 -4.76
C ARG A 123 8.65 15.97 -5.87
N LYS A 124 9.86 16.20 -6.38
CA LYS A 124 10.48 15.37 -7.40
C LYS A 124 11.22 14.19 -6.78
N HIS A 125 11.10 13.01 -7.39
CA HIS A 125 11.84 11.81 -6.99
C HIS A 125 12.79 11.36 -8.09
N THR A 126 14.05 11.08 -7.73
CA THR A 126 15.08 10.60 -8.68
C THR A 126 14.64 9.31 -9.36
N ASN A 127 14.06 8.38 -8.61
CA ASN A 127 13.58 7.09 -9.12
C ASN A 127 12.42 7.23 -10.13
N ASN A 128 11.66 8.33 -10.06
CA ASN A 128 10.53 8.60 -10.95
C ASN A 128 10.92 9.48 -12.16
N GLY A 129 12.22 9.60 -12.45
CA GLY A 129 12.71 10.47 -13.52
C GLY A 129 12.50 11.96 -13.24
N LEU A 130 12.65 12.37 -11.96
CA LEU A 130 12.43 13.74 -11.47
C LEU A 130 10.98 14.23 -11.61
N LEU A 131 10.03 13.31 -11.71
CA LEU A 131 8.61 13.61 -11.62
C LEU A 131 8.13 13.53 -10.17
N SER A 132 7.05 14.25 -9.88
CA SER A 132 6.30 14.07 -8.64
C SER A 132 5.43 12.83 -8.71
N PRO A 133 5.02 12.25 -7.56
CA PRO A 133 4.16 11.07 -7.53
C PRO A 133 2.92 11.22 -8.42
N THR A 134 2.19 12.33 -8.31
CA THR A 134 1.00 12.58 -9.15
C THR A 134 1.35 12.68 -10.64
N LYS A 135 2.42 13.40 -11.01
CA LYS A 135 2.82 13.53 -12.42
C LYS A 135 3.31 12.22 -13.01
N PHE A 136 3.97 11.39 -12.19
CA PHE A 136 4.38 10.05 -12.57
C PHE A 136 3.13 9.21 -12.84
N GLU A 137 2.19 9.12 -11.89
CA GLU A 137 0.94 8.39 -12.09
C GLU A 137 0.16 8.86 -13.33
N ASP A 138 0.03 10.17 -13.55
CA ASP A 138 -0.65 10.72 -14.72
C ASP A 138 0.03 10.33 -16.03
N LYS A 139 1.36 10.28 -16.05
CA LYS A 139 2.12 9.84 -17.22
C LYS A 139 1.89 8.35 -17.48
N PHE A 140 1.88 7.52 -16.44
CA PHE A 140 1.60 6.09 -16.59
C PHE A 140 0.16 5.83 -17.04
N LYS A 141 -0.83 6.56 -16.51
CA LYS A 141 -2.23 6.54 -16.96
C LYS A 141 -2.38 6.97 -18.43
N LYS A 142 -1.55 7.89 -18.91
CA LYS A 142 -1.55 8.35 -20.31
C LYS A 142 -0.77 7.43 -21.27
N GLN A 143 0.13 6.58 -20.76
CA GLN A 143 1.04 5.76 -21.57
C GLN A 143 0.60 4.30 -21.76
N GLY A 144 -0.48 3.84 -21.13
CA GLY A 144 -0.97 2.48 -21.29
C GLY A 144 -2.49 2.35 -21.15
N VAL A 145 -3.09 1.84 -22.25
CA VAL A 145 -4.23 0.90 -22.34
C VAL A 145 -5.47 1.16 -21.46
#